data_AF-A0A100IGY0-F1
#
_entry.id   AF-A0A100IGY0-F1
#
_cell.length_a   1.000
_cell.length_b   1.000
_cell.length_c   1.000
_cell.angle_alpha   90.00
_cell.angle_beta   90.00
_cell.angle_gamma   90.00
#
_symmetry.space_group_name_H-M   'P 1'
#
loop_
_entity.id
_entity.type
_entity.pdbx_description
1 polymer ?
#
loop_
_entity_poly.entity_id
_entity_poly.type
_entity_poly.pdbx_seq_one_letter_code
_entity_poly.pdbx_strand_id
1 'polypeptide(L)'
;MSSTTHFPDPGNFQHQSNEFLTWLAGKPGVKINPKIQIADLRSHAAGRGVVAQSDLDEGEELFTIPRAHVLSVQNSNLKNLLSQNLDDLGPWLSLMVVMIYEFLQDDQSAWAPYFRVLPRNFDTLMFWSASELEELQGSAIVEKIGKQGAEESILESIAPIVRANPALFPPIDGVASYDGDAGTQALLHLAHTMGSLIMAYAFDIEKPEDEEGDRDGEDGYLTDEEEEQSSKGMVPLADLLNADADRNNARLFQEEEVLVMKAIKPIKSGEEIFNDYGEIPRSDLLRRYGYVTDNYAQYDVVELSLDQICQAAGLGSADIETQPPLQFLEDLELLDDGYTIPRPSSPEDPLADILPDELLLLLKTLSLPSDQLEKQRSKNKPPKPSFGDAEAAIFAKALQLNQAQYATTIPQDQELLAQLSQLEASGPVEGSVRRKKMAIQVRLGEKEILYNLSFMLDKQFGAALQSNPLKRAANGDSDEPQRNKAPRT
;
A
#
# COMPACT_ATOMS: atom_id res chain seq x y z
N MET A 1 0.12 -1.31 15.49
CA MET A 1 1.37 -0.90 14.81
C MET A 1 2.45 -1.98 14.90
N SER A 2 2.75 -2.57 16.06
CA SER A 2 3.71 -3.68 16.15
C SER A 2 3.32 -4.74 17.18
N SER A 3 3.57 -6.01 16.88
CA SER A 3 3.51 -7.12 17.84
C SER A 3 4.75 -7.12 18.75
N THR A 4 4.60 -7.68 19.95
CA THR A 4 5.69 -8.05 20.88
C THR A 4 6.68 -9.03 20.26
N THR A 5 6.20 -9.92 19.37
CA THR A 5 6.98 -10.95 18.67
C THR A 5 7.84 -10.39 17.54
N HIS A 6 7.67 -9.13 17.16
CA HIS A 6 8.48 -8.50 16.12
C HIS A 6 9.94 -8.32 16.54
N PHE A 7 10.24 -8.38 17.85
CA PHE A 7 11.57 -8.13 18.39
C PHE A 7 12.11 -9.37 19.10
N PRO A 8 13.29 -9.88 18.71
CA PRO A 8 13.80 -11.18 19.17
C PRO A 8 14.26 -11.18 20.64
N ASP A 9 14.63 -10.03 21.21
CA ASP A 9 15.08 -9.91 22.59
C ASP A 9 14.16 -8.96 23.39
N PRO A 10 12.96 -9.42 23.76
CA PRO A 10 11.97 -8.59 24.42
C PRO A 10 12.37 -8.17 25.84
N GLY A 11 13.28 -8.91 26.50
CA GLY A 11 13.75 -8.63 27.85
C GLY A 11 14.77 -7.48 27.90
N ASN A 12 15.49 -7.26 26.79
CA ASN A 12 16.51 -6.22 26.66
C ASN A 12 16.02 -4.98 25.90
N PHE A 13 14.73 -4.94 25.56
CA PHE A 13 14.13 -3.97 24.64
C PHE A 13 14.45 -2.51 24.97
N GLN A 14 14.27 -2.09 26.23
CA GLN A 14 14.56 -0.72 26.67
C GLN A 14 16.07 -0.43 26.69
N HIS A 15 16.89 -1.40 27.08
CA HIS A 15 18.33 -1.21 27.09
C HIS A 15 18.89 -1.03 25.68
N GLN A 16 18.41 -1.83 24.71
CA GLN A 16 18.73 -1.64 23.29
C GLN A 16 18.33 -0.25 22.78
N SER A 17 17.15 0.26 23.17
CA SER A 17 16.72 1.63 22.83
C SER A 17 17.68 2.68 23.39
N ASN A 18 18.16 2.50 24.62
CA ASN A 18 19.08 3.43 25.26
C ASN A 18 20.48 3.38 24.64
N GLU A 19 20.98 2.18 24.30
CA GLU A 19 22.25 2.02 23.59
C GLU A 19 22.21 2.65 22.20
N PHE A 20 21.11 2.45 21.47
CA PHE A 20 20.89 3.09 20.18
C PHE A 20 20.91 4.62 20.28
N LEU A 21 20.16 5.22 21.21
CA LEU A 21 20.17 6.68 21.40
C LEU A 21 21.55 7.21 21.78
N THR A 22 22.28 6.49 22.63
CA THR A 22 23.64 6.87 23.03
C THR A 22 24.60 6.84 21.83
N TRP A 23 24.52 5.79 21.01
CA TRP A 23 25.28 5.67 19.77
C TRP A 23 24.95 6.81 18.80
N LEU A 24 23.66 7.07 18.57
CA LEU A 24 23.20 8.09 17.62
C LEU A 24 23.59 9.50 18.07
N ALA A 25 23.37 9.84 19.34
CA ALA A 25 23.77 11.12 19.93
C ALA A 25 25.30 11.34 19.92
N GLY A 26 26.09 10.27 19.90
CA GLY A 26 27.55 10.34 19.78
C GLY A 26 28.05 10.64 18.35
N LYS A 27 27.17 10.61 17.34
CA LYS A 27 27.56 10.88 15.94
C LYS A 27 27.72 12.39 15.70
N PRO A 28 28.76 12.82 14.95
CA PRO A 28 28.98 14.23 14.65
C PRO A 28 27.79 14.85 13.92
N GLY A 29 27.33 16.02 14.39
CA GLY A 29 26.25 16.79 13.77
C GLY A 29 24.82 16.34 14.14
N VAL A 30 24.66 15.19 14.80
CA VAL A 30 23.36 14.77 15.32
C VAL A 30 22.94 15.66 16.49
N LYS A 31 21.67 16.08 16.49
CA LYS A 31 21.03 16.78 17.61
C LYS A 31 19.77 16.03 18.00
N ILE A 32 19.56 15.82 19.29
CA ILE A 32 18.34 15.20 19.82
C ILE A 32 17.79 16.12 20.90
N ASN A 33 16.53 16.52 20.79
CA ASN A 33 15.90 17.39 21.77
C ASN A 33 15.78 16.65 23.11
N PRO A 34 16.27 17.22 24.24
CA PRO A 34 16.18 16.55 25.54
C PRO A 34 14.75 16.39 26.05
N LYS A 35 13.76 17.02 25.40
CA LYS A 35 12.34 16.85 25.71
C LYS A 35 11.72 15.61 25.07
N ILE A 36 12.45 14.80 24.31
CA ILE A 36 11.91 13.57 23.72
C ILE A 36 12.63 12.33 24.25
N GLN A 37 11.96 11.18 24.22
CA GLN A 37 12.55 9.90 24.58
C GLN A 37 11.95 8.76 23.74
N ILE A 38 12.72 7.69 23.51
CA ILE A 38 12.16 6.44 23.01
C ILE A 38 11.44 5.72 24.15
N ALA A 39 10.18 5.35 23.92
CA ALA A 39 9.34 4.62 24.85
C ALA A 39 9.07 3.19 24.37
N ASP A 40 8.91 2.27 25.32
CA ASP A 40 8.36 0.94 25.09
C ASP A 40 6.83 0.99 25.13
N LEU A 41 6.23 0.90 23.94
CA LEU A 41 4.79 0.97 23.71
C LEU A 41 4.21 -0.39 23.30
N ARG A 42 4.92 -1.49 23.58
CA ARG A 42 4.44 -2.85 23.27
C ARG A 42 3.14 -3.20 23.99
N SER A 43 2.89 -2.63 25.18
CA SER A 43 1.60 -2.78 25.88
C SER A 43 0.40 -2.20 25.11
N HIS A 44 0.65 -1.32 24.15
CA HIS A 44 -0.36 -0.72 23.26
C HIS A 44 -0.25 -1.27 21.82
N ALA A 45 0.44 -2.40 21.63
CA ALA A 45 0.72 -2.98 20.31
C ALA A 45 1.35 -1.99 19.32
N ALA A 46 2.30 -1.18 19.80
CA ALA A 46 3.00 -0.15 19.03
C ALA A 46 4.53 -0.26 19.05
N GLY A 47 5.11 -1.28 19.69
CA GLY A 47 6.55 -1.50 19.63
C GLY A 47 7.35 -0.38 20.29
N ARG A 48 8.30 0.21 19.56
CA ARG A 48 8.99 1.45 19.96
C ARG A 48 8.19 2.64 19.44
N GLY A 49 8.15 3.71 20.21
CA GLY A 49 7.67 5.02 19.76
C GLY A 49 8.50 6.12 20.42
N VAL A 50 8.25 7.36 20.04
CA VAL A 50 8.87 8.53 20.65
C VAL A 50 7.81 9.32 21.41
N VAL A 51 8.09 9.72 22.64
CA VAL A 51 7.14 10.48 23.48
C VAL A 51 7.78 11.76 24.00
N ALA A 52 6.95 12.78 24.22
CA ALA A 52 7.35 14.03 24.83
C ALA A 52 7.54 13.86 26.36
N GLN A 53 8.67 14.31 26.89
CA GLN A 53 8.96 14.41 28.31
C GLN A 53 8.51 15.75 28.92
N SER A 54 8.23 16.74 28.08
CA SER A 54 7.67 18.04 28.44
C SER A 54 6.99 18.67 27.23
N ASP A 55 6.19 19.72 27.42
CA ASP A 55 5.51 20.41 26.33
C ASP A 55 6.48 20.88 25.23
N LEU A 56 6.13 20.58 23.98
CA LEU A 56 6.79 21.00 22.75
C LEU A 56 5.89 21.97 22.01
N ASP A 57 6.47 23.08 21.55
CA ASP A 57 5.76 24.05 20.74
C ASP A 57 5.73 23.62 19.27
N GLU A 58 4.75 24.13 18.51
CA GLU A 58 4.72 23.97 17.07
C GLU A 58 5.99 24.57 16.42
N GLY A 59 6.58 23.85 15.47
CA GLY A 59 7.84 24.20 14.82
C GLY A 59 9.10 23.83 15.62
N GLU A 60 8.97 23.31 16.84
CA GLU A 60 10.13 22.91 17.64
C GLU A 60 10.86 21.71 17.00
N GLU A 61 12.18 21.82 16.84
CA GLU A 61 13.03 20.73 16.35
C GLU A 61 13.08 19.59 17.36
N LEU A 62 12.70 18.39 16.93
CA LEU A 62 12.72 17.17 17.74
C LEU A 62 14.09 16.50 17.65
N PHE A 63 14.65 16.41 16.45
CA PHE A 63 16.02 15.97 16.20
C PHE A 63 16.50 16.35 14.79
N THR A 64 17.82 16.38 14.63
CA THR A 64 18.53 16.61 13.37
C THR A 64 19.46 15.45 13.09
N ILE A 65 19.34 14.84 11.91
CA ILE A 65 20.19 13.75 11.43
C ILE A 65 20.94 14.21 10.18
N PRO A 66 22.27 14.37 10.23
CA PRO A 66 23.07 14.60 9.02
C PRO A 66 22.87 13.49 7.99
N ARG A 67 22.79 13.86 6.70
CA ARG A 67 22.61 12.92 5.58
C ARG A 67 23.65 11.81 5.57
N ALA A 68 24.87 12.08 6.03
CA ALA A 68 25.96 11.10 6.15
C ALA A 68 25.70 9.93 7.12
N HIS A 69 24.71 10.04 8.03
CA HIS A 69 24.38 8.98 8.99
C HIS A 69 23.16 8.14 8.58
N VAL A 70 22.47 8.53 7.51
CA VAL A 70 21.39 7.74 6.89
C VAL A 70 21.97 6.43 6.36
N LEU A 71 21.30 5.31 6.59
CA LEU A 71 21.69 4.05 5.96
C LEU A 71 21.18 4.07 4.51
N SER A 72 22.12 4.25 3.58
CA SER A 72 21.86 4.36 2.15
C SER A 72 22.98 3.74 1.33
N VAL A 73 22.74 3.57 0.03
CA VAL A 73 23.76 3.12 -0.93
C VAL A 73 24.99 4.02 -0.90
N GLN A 74 24.80 5.33 -0.80
CA GLN A 74 25.88 6.30 -0.85
C GLN A 74 26.73 6.28 0.42
N ASN A 75 26.16 5.95 1.58
CA ASN A 75 26.89 6.00 2.85
C ASN A 75 27.55 4.67 3.24
N SER A 76 27.05 3.53 2.73
CA SER A 76 27.69 2.23 3.00
C SER A 76 29.04 2.09 2.29
N ASN A 77 29.99 1.42 2.95
CA ASN A 77 31.28 1.09 2.34
C ASN A 77 31.17 -0.04 1.30
N LEU A 78 30.04 -0.75 1.23
CA LEU A 78 29.84 -1.86 0.30
C LEU A 78 30.10 -1.48 -1.16
N LYS A 79 29.69 -0.27 -1.57
CA LYS A 79 29.91 0.23 -2.93
C LYS A 79 31.39 0.28 -3.35
N ASN A 80 32.31 0.36 -2.38
CA ASN A 80 33.76 0.35 -2.63
C ASN A 80 34.36 -1.06 -2.63
N LEU A 81 33.61 -2.06 -2.15
CA LEU A 81 34.04 -3.45 -2.03
C LEU A 81 33.52 -4.32 -3.18
N LEU A 82 32.41 -3.94 -3.80
CA LEU A 82 31.85 -4.60 -4.97
C LEU A 82 32.47 -4.07 -6.26
N SER A 83 32.56 -4.97 -7.24
CA SER A 83 32.96 -4.60 -8.61
C SER A 83 31.79 -4.11 -9.46
N GLN A 84 30.57 -4.55 -9.10
CA GLN A 84 29.33 -4.15 -9.73
C GLN A 84 28.91 -2.77 -9.24
N ASN A 85 28.35 -1.95 -10.14
CA ASN A 85 27.71 -0.72 -9.75
C ASN A 85 26.32 -1.05 -9.19
N LEU A 86 26.09 -0.73 -7.91
CA LEU A 86 24.80 -1.02 -7.29
C LEU A 86 23.67 -0.16 -7.86
N ASP A 87 23.97 1.03 -8.39
CA ASP A 87 22.95 1.91 -8.96
C ASP A 87 22.25 1.29 -10.17
N ASP A 88 22.88 0.32 -10.84
CA ASP A 88 22.33 -0.39 -11.99
C ASP A 88 21.14 -1.30 -11.61
N LEU A 89 20.95 -1.59 -10.31
CA LEU A 89 19.85 -2.41 -9.79
C LEU A 89 18.55 -1.62 -9.56
N GLY A 90 18.61 -0.30 -9.61
CA GLY A 90 17.52 0.59 -9.18
C GLY A 90 17.45 0.76 -7.65
N PRO A 91 16.89 1.88 -7.16
CA PRO A 91 17.04 2.34 -5.77
C PRO A 91 16.66 1.30 -4.72
N TRP A 92 15.54 0.60 -4.94
CA TRP A 92 15.02 -0.39 -4.00
C TRP A 92 15.96 -1.58 -3.81
N LEU A 93 16.37 -2.23 -4.90
CA LEU A 93 17.24 -3.41 -4.86
C LEU A 93 18.66 -3.03 -4.40
N SER A 94 19.17 -1.86 -4.80
CA SER A 94 20.47 -1.35 -4.33
C SER A 94 20.48 -1.19 -2.82
N LEU A 95 19.45 -0.56 -2.24
CA LEU A 95 19.33 -0.39 -0.79
C LEU A 95 19.18 -1.75 -0.09
N MET A 96 18.41 -2.68 -0.68
CA MET A 96 18.25 -4.02 -0.12
C MET A 96 19.59 -4.76 0.00
N VAL A 97 20.42 -4.75 -1.05
CA VAL A 97 21.76 -5.37 -1.02
C VAL A 97 22.64 -4.75 0.06
N VAL A 98 22.58 -3.42 0.22
CA VAL A 98 23.32 -2.68 1.26
C VAL A 98 22.85 -3.07 2.66
N MET A 99 21.54 -3.13 2.88
CA MET A 99 20.98 -3.53 4.18
C MET A 99 21.30 -4.98 4.52
N ILE A 100 21.26 -5.89 3.54
CA ILE A 100 21.70 -7.28 3.71
C ILE A 100 23.16 -7.30 4.16
N TYR A 101 24.05 -6.61 3.46
CA TYR A 101 25.47 -6.56 3.80
C TYR A 101 25.69 -6.01 5.21
N GLU A 102 25.19 -4.82 5.50
CA GLU A 102 25.40 -4.16 6.80
C GLU A 102 24.81 -4.98 7.95
N PHE A 103 23.67 -5.63 7.73
CA PHE A 103 23.10 -6.51 8.73
C PHE A 103 23.99 -7.74 9.01
N LEU A 104 24.56 -8.37 7.97
CA LEU A 104 25.40 -9.55 8.12
C LEU A 104 26.78 -9.27 8.74
N GLN A 105 27.22 -8.01 8.77
CA GLN A 105 28.46 -7.63 9.45
C GLN A 105 28.34 -7.58 10.98
N ASP A 106 27.13 -7.68 11.53
CA ASP A 106 26.85 -7.64 12.97
C ASP A 106 27.57 -6.45 13.63
N ASP A 107 28.33 -6.66 14.71
CA ASP A 107 29.08 -5.64 15.44
C ASP A 107 30.10 -4.84 14.60
N GLN A 108 30.48 -5.33 13.41
CA GLN A 108 31.37 -4.60 12.50
C GLN A 108 30.66 -3.55 11.64
N SER A 109 29.33 -3.58 11.56
CA SER A 109 28.57 -2.56 10.84
C SER A 109 28.58 -1.22 11.57
N ALA A 110 28.71 -0.14 10.81
CA ALA A 110 28.56 1.21 11.34
C ALA A 110 27.15 1.48 11.91
N TRP A 111 26.14 0.71 11.48
CA TRP A 111 24.73 0.77 11.87
C TRP A 111 24.30 -0.39 12.78
N ALA A 112 25.22 -1.15 13.37
CA ALA A 112 24.87 -2.29 14.21
C ALA A 112 23.88 -1.95 15.35
N PRO A 113 24.04 -0.84 16.12
CA PRO A 113 23.06 -0.48 17.14
C PRO A 113 21.67 -0.12 16.59
N TYR A 114 21.61 0.37 15.34
CA TYR A 114 20.37 0.68 14.66
C TYR A 114 19.61 -0.59 14.24
N PHE A 115 20.28 -1.57 13.64
CA PHE A 115 19.68 -2.86 13.33
C PHE A 115 19.17 -3.66 14.55
N ARG A 116 19.65 -3.34 15.76
CA ARG A 116 19.15 -3.96 17.01
C ARG A 116 17.81 -3.41 17.47
N VAL A 117 17.46 -2.17 17.07
CA VAL A 117 16.18 -1.56 17.44
C VAL A 117 15.09 -1.74 16.38
N LEU A 118 15.46 -2.11 15.16
CA LEU A 118 14.53 -2.48 14.08
C LEU A 118 13.85 -3.84 14.33
N PRO A 119 12.62 -4.05 13.83
CA PRO A 119 11.93 -5.33 13.90
C PRO A 119 12.62 -6.41 13.05
N ARG A 120 12.41 -7.68 13.43
CA ARG A 120 12.90 -8.87 12.73
C ARG A 120 11.80 -9.76 12.18
N ASN A 121 10.60 -9.63 12.72
CA ASN A 121 9.39 -10.28 12.20
C ASN A 121 8.37 -9.19 11.85
N PHE A 122 7.50 -9.50 10.89
CA PHE A 122 6.52 -8.57 10.36
C PHE A 122 5.15 -9.23 10.23
N ASP A 123 4.14 -8.38 10.24
CA ASP A 123 2.77 -8.73 9.88
C ASP A 123 2.38 -8.15 8.51
N THR A 124 3.35 -7.68 7.71
CA THR A 124 3.13 -7.34 6.29
C THR A 124 2.72 -8.60 5.52
N LEU A 125 1.89 -8.42 4.49
CA LEU A 125 1.26 -9.54 3.75
C LEU A 125 2.26 -10.51 3.13
N MET A 126 3.50 -10.07 2.87
CA MET A 126 4.62 -10.90 2.38
C MET A 126 4.88 -12.16 3.24
N PHE A 127 4.60 -12.08 4.55
CA PHE A 127 4.84 -13.14 5.53
C PHE A 127 3.60 -13.95 5.90
N TRP A 128 2.47 -13.71 5.26
CA TRP A 128 1.24 -14.45 5.52
C TRP A 128 1.26 -15.78 4.77
N SER A 129 0.75 -16.81 5.42
CA SER A 129 0.49 -18.10 4.80
C SER A 129 -0.71 -18.02 3.85
N ALA A 130 -0.84 -18.99 2.93
CA ALA A 130 -1.99 -19.05 2.02
C ALA A 130 -3.33 -19.02 2.77
N SER A 131 -3.46 -19.78 3.88
CA SER A 131 -4.68 -19.78 4.70
C SER A 131 -4.95 -18.47 5.43
N GLU A 132 -3.91 -17.69 5.74
CA GLU A 132 -4.09 -16.36 6.33
C GLU A 132 -4.53 -15.35 5.25
N LEU A 133 -3.97 -15.44 4.04
CA LEU A 133 -4.38 -14.61 2.91
C LEU A 133 -5.83 -14.90 2.47
N GLU A 134 -6.32 -16.13 2.62
CA GLU A 134 -7.74 -16.46 2.43
C GLU A 134 -8.69 -15.67 3.36
N GLU A 135 -8.21 -15.13 4.49
CA GLU A 135 -9.03 -14.25 5.32
C GLU A 135 -9.26 -12.87 4.66
N LEU A 136 -8.47 -12.47 3.67
CA LEU A 136 -8.66 -11.24 2.88
C LEU A 136 -9.52 -11.46 1.63
N GLN A 137 -10.28 -12.55 1.60
CA GLN A 137 -11.21 -12.87 0.52
C GLN A 137 -12.11 -11.66 0.13
N GLY A 138 -12.24 -11.44 -1.17
CA GLY A 138 -12.94 -10.31 -1.79
C GLY A 138 -12.12 -9.02 -1.92
N SER A 139 -11.02 -8.87 -1.18
CA SER A 139 -10.13 -7.71 -1.27
C SER A 139 -9.15 -7.85 -2.43
N ALA A 140 -8.98 -6.78 -3.22
CA ALA A 140 -7.98 -6.72 -4.29
C ALA A 140 -6.54 -6.66 -3.75
N ILE A 141 -6.34 -6.39 -2.45
CA ILE A 141 -5.01 -6.20 -1.87
C ILE A 141 -4.10 -7.43 -1.98
N VAL A 142 -4.69 -8.63 -2.08
CA VAL A 142 -3.93 -9.88 -2.19
C VAL A 142 -3.16 -9.95 -3.51
N GLU A 143 -3.72 -9.40 -4.58
CA GLU A 143 -3.09 -9.34 -5.91
C GLU A 143 -1.92 -8.34 -5.93
N LYS A 144 -1.98 -7.31 -5.07
CA LYS A 144 -0.95 -6.27 -4.95
C LYS A 144 0.27 -6.66 -4.09
N ILE A 145 0.31 -7.85 -3.50
CA ILE A 145 1.45 -8.27 -2.66
C ILE A 145 2.75 -8.32 -3.46
N GLY A 146 2.68 -8.69 -4.75
CA GLY A 146 3.85 -8.71 -5.65
C GLY A 146 4.93 -9.73 -5.29
N LYS A 147 4.63 -10.70 -4.41
CA LYS A 147 5.62 -11.65 -3.86
C LYS A 147 6.41 -12.40 -4.92
N GLN A 148 5.73 -12.93 -5.93
CA GLN A 148 6.39 -13.69 -6.99
C GLN A 148 7.36 -12.82 -7.79
N GLY A 149 6.93 -11.64 -8.24
CA GLY A 149 7.79 -10.70 -8.98
C GLY A 149 8.97 -10.20 -8.14
N ALA A 150 8.76 -9.99 -6.84
CA ALA A 150 9.83 -9.64 -5.90
C ALA A 150 10.86 -10.78 -5.76
N GLU A 151 10.41 -12.03 -5.58
CA GLU A 151 11.30 -13.20 -5.51
C GLU A 151 12.08 -13.39 -6.83
N GLU A 152 11.43 -13.25 -7.98
CA GLU A 152 12.08 -13.31 -9.29
C GLU A 152 13.19 -12.23 -9.41
N SER A 153 12.87 -10.98 -9.08
CA SER A 153 13.83 -9.87 -9.09
C SER A 153 15.02 -10.10 -8.14
N ILE A 154 14.76 -10.62 -6.94
CA ILE A 154 15.81 -10.97 -5.96
C ILE A 154 16.72 -12.06 -6.52
N LEU A 155 16.16 -13.10 -7.13
CA LEU A 155 16.94 -14.23 -7.64
C LEU A 155 17.75 -13.87 -8.88
N GLU A 156 17.23 -12.99 -9.74
CA GLU A 156 17.90 -12.54 -10.96
C GLU A 156 18.97 -11.49 -10.68
N SER A 157 18.72 -10.57 -9.74
CA SER A 157 19.56 -9.38 -9.55
C SER A 157 20.44 -9.43 -8.28
N ILE A 158 19.88 -9.88 -7.15
CA ILE A 158 20.58 -9.87 -5.85
C ILE A 158 21.38 -11.15 -5.64
N ALA A 159 20.79 -12.31 -5.93
CA ALA A 159 21.44 -13.59 -5.66
C ALA A 159 22.80 -13.77 -6.35
N PRO A 160 23.03 -13.32 -7.61
CA PRO A 160 24.34 -13.40 -8.23
C PRO A 160 25.42 -12.59 -7.47
N ILE A 161 25.07 -11.40 -6.97
CA ILE A 161 25.99 -10.55 -6.20
C ILE A 161 26.35 -11.23 -4.88
N VAL A 162 25.34 -11.72 -4.15
CA VAL A 162 25.53 -12.37 -2.85
C VAL A 162 26.36 -13.65 -2.98
N ARG A 163 26.04 -14.52 -3.95
CA ARG A 163 26.73 -15.79 -4.18
C ARG A 163 28.18 -15.59 -4.67
N ALA A 164 28.45 -14.54 -5.44
CA ALA A 164 29.80 -14.24 -5.91
C ALA A 164 30.72 -13.68 -4.81
N ASN A 165 30.16 -13.17 -3.71
CA ASN A 165 30.90 -12.46 -2.66
C ASN A 165 30.67 -13.05 -1.25
N PRO A 166 30.92 -14.35 -1.01
CA PRO A 166 30.58 -15.02 0.26
C PRO A 166 31.33 -14.47 1.49
N ALA A 167 32.46 -13.79 1.29
CA ALA A 167 33.18 -13.11 2.38
C ALA A 167 32.47 -11.82 2.84
N LEU A 168 31.72 -11.16 1.93
CA LEU A 168 30.93 -9.98 2.25
C LEU A 168 29.52 -10.36 2.72
N PHE A 169 29.01 -11.50 2.24
CA PHE A 169 27.69 -12.02 2.56
C PHE A 169 27.79 -13.43 3.17
N PRO A 170 28.15 -13.55 4.46
CA PRO A 170 28.22 -14.84 5.13
C PRO A 170 26.82 -15.49 5.24
N PRO A 171 26.69 -16.80 4.95
CA PRO A 171 25.40 -17.51 5.06
C PRO A 171 24.83 -17.53 6.49
N ILE A 172 23.50 -17.52 6.58
CA ILE A 172 22.73 -17.52 7.84
C ILE A 172 22.00 -18.86 8.07
N ASP A 173 21.28 -18.99 9.18
CA ASP A 173 20.37 -20.12 9.48
C ASP A 173 21.00 -21.52 9.37
N GLY A 174 22.33 -21.59 9.57
CA GLY A 174 23.10 -22.84 9.54
C GLY A 174 23.29 -23.43 8.13
N VAL A 175 22.96 -22.71 7.05
CA VAL A 175 23.29 -23.14 5.69
C VAL A 175 24.77 -22.91 5.39
N ALA A 176 25.37 -23.74 4.52
CA ALA A 176 26.79 -23.62 4.16
C ALA A 176 27.07 -22.54 3.09
N SER A 177 26.05 -22.19 2.31
CA SER A 177 26.10 -21.26 1.17
C SER A 177 24.68 -20.83 0.80
N TYR A 178 24.54 -19.74 0.03
CA TYR A 178 23.26 -19.33 -0.59
C TYR A 178 22.93 -20.08 -1.89
N ASP A 179 23.69 -21.14 -2.21
CA ASP A 179 23.40 -22.07 -3.31
C ASP A 179 22.45 -23.20 -2.89
N GLY A 180 21.74 -23.75 -3.88
CA GLY A 180 20.74 -24.80 -3.69
C GLY A 180 19.46 -24.32 -3.01
N ASP A 181 18.48 -25.21 -2.83
CA ASP A 181 17.15 -24.84 -2.37
C ASP A 181 17.16 -24.20 -0.98
N ALA A 182 17.85 -24.81 -0.01
CA ALA A 182 17.92 -24.30 1.35
C ALA A 182 18.64 -22.93 1.43
N GLY A 183 19.75 -22.77 0.71
CA GLY A 183 20.47 -21.50 0.65
C GLY A 183 19.66 -20.41 -0.03
N THR A 184 18.93 -20.75 -1.09
CA THR A 184 18.04 -19.83 -1.80
C THR A 184 16.90 -19.35 -0.90
N GLN A 185 16.27 -20.25 -0.15
CA GLN A 185 15.22 -19.89 0.80
C GLN A 185 15.74 -19.01 1.94
N ALA A 186 16.94 -19.27 2.46
CA ALA A 186 17.56 -18.41 3.46
C ALA A 186 17.82 -16.99 2.93
N LEU A 187 18.29 -16.86 1.67
CA LEU A 187 18.48 -15.56 1.03
C LEU A 187 17.15 -14.83 0.80
N LEU A 188 16.13 -15.52 0.29
CA LEU A 188 14.81 -14.94 0.07
C LEU A 188 14.19 -14.45 1.39
N HIS A 189 14.29 -15.23 2.46
CA HIS A 189 13.81 -14.82 3.78
C HIS A 189 14.51 -13.55 4.28
N LEU A 190 15.83 -13.47 4.11
CA LEU A 190 16.62 -12.29 4.46
C LEU A 190 16.24 -11.08 3.60
N ALA A 191 16.09 -11.27 2.29
CA ALA A 191 15.68 -10.24 1.35
C ALA A 191 14.25 -9.72 1.63
N HIS A 192 13.30 -10.60 1.95
CA HIS A 192 11.94 -10.19 2.36
C HIS A 192 11.95 -9.39 3.67
N THR A 193 12.83 -9.74 4.61
CA THR A 193 13.03 -8.97 5.85
C THR A 193 13.51 -7.57 5.53
N MET A 194 14.53 -7.42 4.68
CA MET A 194 15.05 -6.11 4.29
C MET A 194 14.05 -5.33 3.43
N GLY A 195 13.39 -5.96 2.47
CA GLY A 195 12.34 -5.34 1.67
C GLY A 195 11.17 -4.84 2.51
N SER A 196 10.77 -5.58 3.54
CA SER A 196 9.70 -5.12 4.45
C SER A 196 10.16 -3.99 5.37
N LEU A 197 11.45 -3.96 5.77
CA LEU A 197 12.02 -2.80 6.45
C LEU A 197 12.01 -1.58 5.52
N ILE A 198 12.45 -1.72 4.28
CA ILE A 198 12.46 -0.62 3.31
C ILE A 198 11.04 -0.10 3.09
N MET A 199 10.08 -0.99 2.84
CA MET A 199 8.68 -0.64 2.61
C MET A 199 8.04 0.11 3.77
N ALA A 200 8.31 -0.32 5.01
CA ALA A 200 7.62 0.21 6.18
C ALA A 200 8.37 1.37 6.88
N TYR A 201 9.68 1.55 6.62
CA TYR A 201 10.55 2.42 7.43
C TYR A 201 11.51 3.30 6.62
N ALA A 202 11.67 3.09 5.32
CA ALA A 202 12.53 3.96 4.51
C ALA A 202 11.84 5.29 4.22
N PHE A 203 12.66 6.33 4.04
CA PHE A 203 12.25 7.62 3.54
C PHE A 203 12.80 7.83 2.14
N ASP A 204 12.08 8.59 1.34
CA ASP A 204 12.58 9.11 0.09
C ASP A 204 13.57 10.23 0.39
N ILE A 205 14.78 10.10 -0.15
CA ILE A 205 15.91 10.99 0.07
C ILE A 205 16.12 11.82 -1.19
N GLU A 206 15.70 13.08 -1.15
CA GLU A 206 15.86 14.02 -2.25
C GLU A 206 17.34 14.26 -2.55
N LYS A 207 17.72 14.38 -3.83
CA LYS A 207 19.07 14.80 -4.17
C LYS A 207 19.15 16.33 -4.02
N PRO A 208 20.27 16.88 -3.54
CA PRO A 208 20.44 18.34 -3.41
C PRO A 208 20.25 19.12 -4.73
N GLU A 209 20.37 18.45 -5.88
CA GLU A 209 20.18 19.04 -7.20
C GLU A 209 18.70 19.12 -7.63
N ASP A 210 17.79 18.47 -6.89
CA ASP A 210 16.35 18.42 -7.19
C ASP A 210 15.56 19.60 -6.57
N GLU A 211 16.24 20.54 -5.87
CA GLU A 211 15.65 21.70 -5.17
C GLU A 211 14.98 22.75 -6.11
N GLU A 212 15.06 22.62 -7.44
CA GLU A 212 14.41 23.56 -8.39
C GLU A 212 12.92 23.29 -8.66
N GLY A 213 12.31 22.28 -8.01
CA GLY A 213 10.86 22.08 -8.03
C GLY A 213 10.25 22.31 -6.65
N ASP A 214 9.43 23.36 -6.49
CA ASP A 214 8.47 23.48 -5.39
C ASP A 214 7.54 22.24 -5.43
N ARG A 215 7.94 21.14 -4.79
CA ARG A 215 7.04 20.14 -4.24
C ARG A 215 6.88 20.50 -2.78
N ASP A 216 6.11 21.55 -2.53
CA ASP A 216 5.56 21.84 -1.21
C ASP A 216 4.77 20.60 -0.76
N GLY A 217 5.41 19.68 -0.04
CA GLY A 217 4.83 18.67 0.87
C GLY A 217 3.45 18.10 0.53
N GLU A 218 3.13 17.93 -0.75
CA GLU A 218 1.88 17.35 -1.20
C GLU A 218 2.09 15.84 -1.08
N ASP A 219 1.81 15.33 0.13
CA ASP A 219 1.75 13.92 0.49
C ASP A 219 0.55 13.26 -0.24
N GLY A 220 0.51 13.41 -1.56
CA GLY A 220 -0.33 12.61 -2.44
C GLY A 220 0.20 11.18 -2.44
N TYR A 221 -0.71 10.23 -2.56
CA TYR A 221 -0.34 8.84 -2.76
C TYR A 221 0.55 8.70 -3.99
N LEU A 222 1.81 8.34 -3.77
CA LEU A 222 2.68 7.89 -4.85
C LEU A 222 2.19 6.54 -5.32
N THR A 223 2.17 6.36 -6.64
CA THR A 223 1.95 5.05 -7.23
C THR A 223 3.10 4.10 -6.84
N ASP A 224 2.84 2.78 -6.84
CA ASP A 224 3.88 1.79 -6.50
C ASP A 224 5.13 1.97 -7.42
N GLU A 225 4.94 2.36 -8.69
CA GLU A 225 6.04 2.61 -9.64
C GLU A 225 6.87 3.86 -9.28
N GLU A 226 6.22 4.94 -8.85
CA GLU A 226 6.92 6.16 -8.41
C GLU A 226 7.73 5.90 -7.14
N GLU A 227 7.19 5.10 -6.21
CA GLU A 227 7.91 4.68 -5.01
C GLU A 227 9.15 3.85 -5.35
N GLU A 228 9.09 2.96 -6.33
CA GLU A 228 10.25 2.11 -6.69
C GLU A 228 11.41 2.91 -7.31
N GLN A 229 11.12 4.07 -7.92
CA GLN A 229 12.10 4.91 -8.62
C GLN A 229 12.73 5.98 -7.74
N SER A 230 12.17 6.28 -6.57
CA SER A 230 12.73 7.28 -5.65
C SER A 230 13.96 6.75 -4.90
N SER A 231 14.94 7.63 -4.66
CA SER A 231 16.14 7.27 -3.90
C SER A 231 15.76 7.03 -2.44
N LYS A 232 15.93 5.82 -1.91
CA LYS A 232 15.51 5.49 -0.54
C LYS A 232 16.67 5.46 0.45
N GLY A 233 16.38 5.78 1.70
CA GLY A 233 17.31 5.65 2.81
C GLY A 233 16.60 5.41 4.14
N MET A 234 17.23 4.63 5.02
CA MET A 234 16.72 4.40 6.37
C MET A 234 17.28 5.50 7.28
N VAL A 235 16.40 6.33 7.84
CA VAL A 235 16.77 7.50 8.63
C VAL A 235 16.67 7.14 10.12
N PRO A 236 17.80 6.91 10.83
CA PRO A 236 17.75 6.46 12.21
C PRO A 236 16.98 7.45 13.08
N LEU A 237 16.15 6.93 13.99
CA LEU A 237 15.25 7.65 14.91
C LEU A 237 13.98 8.20 14.25
N ALA A 238 14.04 8.67 12.99
CA ALA A 238 12.84 9.12 12.28
C ALA A 238 11.86 7.97 12.04
N ASP A 239 12.39 6.81 11.69
CA ASP A 239 11.65 5.58 11.45
C ASP A 239 11.17 4.85 12.73
N LEU A 240 11.52 5.37 13.91
CA LEU A 240 10.99 4.87 15.19
C LEU A 240 9.74 5.61 15.65
N LEU A 241 9.34 6.68 14.96
CA LEU A 241 8.05 7.31 15.18
C LEU A 241 6.98 6.42 14.56
N ASN A 242 6.00 6.04 15.37
CA ASN A 242 4.76 5.47 14.84
C ASN A 242 4.03 6.53 14.00
N ALA A 243 3.10 6.09 13.14
CA ALA A 243 2.34 7.00 12.30
C ALA A 243 0.84 6.81 12.41
N ASP A 244 0.13 7.93 12.24
CA ASP A 244 -1.31 8.00 12.39
C ASP A 244 -1.85 9.19 11.60
N ALA A 245 -2.79 8.96 10.68
CA ALA A 245 -3.30 10.01 9.80
C ALA A 245 -3.93 11.19 10.58
N ASP A 246 -4.71 10.90 11.63
CA ASP A 246 -5.40 11.94 12.39
C ASP A 246 -4.51 12.56 13.48
N ARG A 247 -3.67 11.71 14.11
CA ARG A 247 -2.85 12.10 15.28
C ARG A 247 -1.45 12.56 14.91
N ASN A 248 -1.09 12.60 13.62
CA ASN A 248 0.18 13.14 13.14
C ASN A 248 0.48 14.52 13.79
N ASN A 249 1.68 14.65 14.33
CA ASN A 249 2.09 15.87 15.03
C ASN A 249 3.59 16.18 14.82
N ALA A 250 4.30 15.36 14.04
CA ALA A 250 5.65 15.61 13.57
C ALA A 250 5.79 15.28 12.08
N ARG A 251 6.76 15.93 11.43
CA ARG A 251 7.11 15.69 10.02
C ARG A 251 8.61 15.86 9.80
N LEU A 252 9.16 15.04 8.90
CA LEU A 252 10.55 15.13 8.48
C LEU A 252 10.71 16.18 7.38
N PHE A 253 11.65 17.10 7.58
CA PHE A 253 12.03 18.11 6.59
C PHE A 253 13.44 17.78 6.08
N GLN A 254 13.62 17.79 4.76
CA GLN A 254 14.91 17.57 4.13
C GLN A 254 15.57 18.93 3.85
N GLU A 255 16.79 19.11 4.34
CA GLU A 255 17.65 20.26 4.04
C GLU A 255 18.89 19.75 3.27
N GLU A 256 19.72 20.66 2.74
CA GLU A 256 20.87 20.33 1.87
C GLU A 256 21.80 19.27 2.49
N GLU A 257 22.11 19.38 3.79
CA GLU A 257 23.08 18.52 4.50
C GLU A 257 22.47 17.64 5.60
N VAL A 258 21.24 17.93 6.00
CA VAL A 258 20.61 17.32 7.18
C VAL A 258 19.13 17.03 6.94
N LEU A 259 18.60 16.08 7.69
CA LEU A 259 17.16 15.85 7.82
C LEU A 259 16.74 16.29 9.22
N VAL A 260 15.67 17.07 9.32
CA VAL A 260 15.20 17.67 10.58
C VAL A 260 13.76 17.25 10.83
N MET A 261 13.51 16.55 11.92
CA MET A 261 12.15 16.26 12.38
C MET A 261 11.66 17.42 13.23
N LYS A 262 10.52 18.02 12.86
CA LYS A 262 9.91 19.15 13.59
C LYS A 262 8.48 18.81 14.00
N ALA A 263 8.06 19.35 15.13
CA ALA A 263 6.65 19.30 15.52
C ALA A 263 5.83 20.19 14.56
N ILE A 264 4.72 19.66 14.03
CA ILE A 264 3.78 20.41 13.17
C ILE A 264 2.53 20.87 13.93
N LYS A 265 2.39 20.43 15.19
CA LYS A 265 1.34 20.83 16.14
C LYS A 265 1.96 20.88 17.54
N PRO A 266 1.40 21.64 18.51
CA PRO A 266 1.84 21.56 19.90
C PRO A 266 1.67 20.14 20.47
N ILE A 267 2.67 19.63 21.19
CA ILE A 267 2.66 18.27 21.77
C ILE A 267 2.81 18.38 23.28
N LYS A 268 1.90 17.75 24.04
CA LYS A 268 1.92 17.81 25.51
C LYS A 268 2.84 16.78 26.12
N SER A 269 3.35 17.09 27.31
CA SER A 269 4.12 16.15 28.12
C SER A 269 3.38 14.81 28.26
N GLY A 270 4.06 13.72 27.88
CA GLY A 270 3.54 12.35 27.93
C GLY A 270 2.84 11.88 26.66
N GLU A 271 2.58 12.76 25.69
CA GLU A 271 2.01 12.38 24.40
C GLU A 271 3.06 11.71 23.50
N GLU A 272 2.58 10.79 22.66
CA GLU A 272 3.37 10.19 21.59
C GLU A 272 3.50 11.15 20.41
N ILE A 273 4.68 11.10 19.79
CA ILE A 273 5.03 11.87 18.61
C ILE A 273 4.79 10.97 17.41
N PHE A 274 3.79 11.32 16.62
CA PHE A 274 3.37 10.58 15.44
C PHE A 274 3.89 11.24 14.17
N ASN A 275 4.52 10.45 13.33
CA ASN A 275 4.77 10.78 11.94
C ASN A 275 3.47 10.67 11.12
N ASP A 276 3.57 11.05 9.86
CA ASP A 276 2.50 10.97 8.88
C ASP A 276 2.85 9.93 7.80
N TYR A 277 1.96 8.96 7.56
CA TYR A 277 2.06 8.05 6.41
C TYR A 277 1.11 8.46 5.27
N GLY A 278 0.42 9.59 5.41
CA GLY A 278 -0.58 10.06 4.48
C GLY A 278 -1.92 9.37 4.67
N GLU A 279 -2.85 9.68 3.78
CA GLU A 279 -4.25 9.29 3.89
C GLU A 279 -4.53 7.86 3.39
N ILE A 280 -3.72 6.85 3.75
CA ILE A 280 -3.71 5.48 3.17
C ILE A 280 -4.90 4.57 3.57
N PRO A 281 -5.48 3.72 2.68
CA PRO A 281 -6.54 2.79 3.09
C PRO A 281 -5.96 1.74 4.03
N ARG A 282 -6.81 1.12 4.87
CA ARG A 282 -6.33 0.07 5.77
C ARG A 282 -5.75 -1.15 5.04
N SER A 283 -6.20 -1.42 3.82
CA SER A 283 -5.63 -2.46 2.95
C SER A 283 -4.14 -2.23 2.68
N ASP A 284 -3.77 -1.02 2.24
CA ASP A 284 -2.38 -0.67 1.94
C ASP A 284 -1.57 -0.41 3.20
N LEU A 285 -2.18 0.12 4.25
CA LEU A 285 -1.55 0.20 5.57
C LEU A 285 -1.12 -1.20 6.06
N LEU A 286 -1.96 -2.22 5.85
CA LEU A 286 -1.64 -3.60 6.20
C LEU A 286 -0.57 -4.20 5.28
N ARG A 287 -0.70 -3.98 3.97
CA ARG A 287 0.27 -4.45 2.96
C ARG A 287 1.67 -3.91 3.24
N ARG A 288 1.79 -2.59 3.42
CA ARG A 288 3.06 -1.87 3.52
C ARG A 288 3.65 -1.87 4.92
N TYR A 289 2.83 -1.68 5.95
CA TYR A 289 3.30 -1.48 7.33
C TYR A 289 2.89 -2.60 8.32
N GLY A 290 2.07 -3.56 7.89
CA GLY A 290 1.74 -4.74 8.71
C GLY A 290 0.80 -4.43 9.89
N TYR A 291 -0.01 -3.39 9.81
CA TYR A 291 -1.05 -3.12 10.80
C TYR A 291 -2.29 -2.46 10.20
N VAL A 292 -3.37 -2.41 10.98
CA VAL A 292 -4.54 -1.57 10.72
C VAL A 292 -4.94 -0.81 11.98
N THR A 293 -5.62 0.32 11.80
CA THR A 293 -6.27 1.06 12.89
C THR A 293 -7.49 1.80 12.36
N ASP A 294 -8.47 2.04 13.22
CA ASP A 294 -9.76 2.62 12.81
C ASP A 294 -9.65 4.08 12.35
N ASN A 295 -8.59 4.81 12.73
CA ASN A 295 -8.32 6.16 12.25
C ASN A 295 -8.14 6.24 10.71
N TYR A 296 -7.70 5.14 10.09
CA TYR A 296 -7.56 5.06 8.63
C TYR A 296 -8.82 4.53 7.93
N ALA A 297 -9.88 4.15 8.67
CA ALA A 297 -11.07 3.58 8.07
C ALA A 297 -11.79 4.55 7.12
N GLN A 298 -11.67 5.86 7.36
CA GLN A 298 -12.21 6.90 6.50
C GLN A 298 -11.59 6.91 5.10
N TYR A 299 -10.36 6.42 4.97
CA TYR A 299 -9.60 6.35 3.73
C TYR A 299 -9.70 4.99 3.04
N ASP A 300 -10.44 4.04 3.61
CA ASP A 300 -10.67 2.76 2.96
C ASP A 300 -11.22 2.96 1.54
N VAL A 301 -10.82 2.05 0.66
CA VAL A 301 -11.25 2.00 -0.73
C VAL A 301 -11.82 0.63 -1.03
N VAL A 302 -12.54 0.52 -2.15
CA VAL A 302 -12.79 -0.76 -2.81
C VAL A 302 -12.31 -0.68 -4.24
N GLU A 303 -11.76 -1.76 -4.77
CA GLU A 303 -11.32 -1.83 -6.16
C GLU A 303 -12.25 -2.74 -6.97
N LEU A 304 -12.63 -2.27 -8.17
CA LEU A 304 -13.32 -3.08 -9.17
C LEU A 304 -12.37 -3.39 -10.30
N SER A 305 -12.15 -4.67 -10.60
CA SER A 305 -11.29 -5.06 -11.71
C SER A 305 -11.97 -4.81 -13.07
N LEU A 306 -11.15 -4.59 -14.10
CA LEU A 306 -11.62 -4.46 -15.48
C LEU A 306 -12.46 -5.67 -15.90
N ASP A 307 -12.07 -6.88 -15.49
CA ASP A 307 -12.82 -8.11 -15.76
C ASP A 307 -14.23 -8.09 -15.17
N GLN A 308 -14.37 -7.68 -13.90
CA GLN A 308 -15.68 -7.54 -13.25
C GLN A 308 -16.56 -6.53 -13.99
N ILE A 309 -16.01 -5.41 -14.42
CA ILE A 309 -16.74 -4.35 -15.12
C ILE A 309 -17.14 -4.82 -16.54
N CYS A 310 -16.26 -5.50 -17.26
CA CYS A 310 -16.54 -6.08 -18.56
C CYS A 310 -17.65 -7.15 -18.47
N GLN A 311 -17.57 -8.04 -17.49
CA GLN A 311 -18.60 -9.05 -17.22
C GLN A 311 -19.94 -8.39 -16.85
N ALA A 312 -19.90 -7.30 -16.08
CA ALA A 312 -21.09 -6.52 -15.75
C ALA A 312 -21.74 -5.92 -17.00
N ALA A 313 -20.94 -5.34 -17.89
CA ALA A 313 -21.38 -4.79 -19.18
C ALA A 313 -21.83 -5.86 -20.19
N GLY A 314 -21.58 -7.14 -19.92
CA GLY A 314 -22.00 -8.26 -20.76
C GLY A 314 -21.01 -8.64 -21.85
N LEU A 315 -19.75 -8.21 -21.72
CA LEU A 315 -18.65 -8.66 -22.57
C LEU A 315 -18.25 -10.08 -22.18
N GLY A 316 -17.73 -10.84 -23.16
CA GLY A 316 -17.30 -12.23 -22.96
C GLY A 316 -15.92 -12.38 -22.32
N SER A 317 -15.11 -11.32 -22.35
CA SER A 317 -13.76 -11.23 -21.77
C SER A 317 -13.37 -9.76 -21.62
N ALA A 318 -12.37 -9.48 -20.78
CA ALA A 318 -11.65 -8.20 -20.72
C ALA A 318 -10.43 -8.16 -21.67
N ASP A 319 -10.42 -8.99 -22.73
CA ASP A 319 -9.32 -9.03 -23.69
C ASP A 319 -9.35 -7.82 -24.62
N ILE A 320 -8.41 -6.89 -24.40
CA ILE A 320 -8.30 -5.59 -25.07
C ILE A 320 -8.33 -5.75 -26.59
N GLU A 321 -7.58 -6.70 -27.15
CA GLU A 321 -7.44 -6.88 -28.61
C GLU A 321 -8.76 -7.27 -29.28
N THR A 322 -9.66 -7.93 -28.53
CA THR A 322 -10.92 -8.46 -29.06
C THR A 322 -12.12 -7.56 -28.77
N GLN A 323 -11.97 -6.56 -27.89
CA GLN A 323 -13.05 -5.69 -27.45
C GLN A 323 -12.82 -4.25 -27.95
N PRO A 324 -13.50 -3.81 -29.02
CA PRO A 324 -13.33 -2.46 -29.57
C PRO A 324 -13.48 -1.29 -28.57
N PRO A 325 -14.37 -1.35 -27.55
CA PRO A 325 -14.42 -0.33 -26.51
C PRO A 325 -13.13 -0.24 -25.67
N LEU A 326 -12.52 -1.40 -25.35
CA LEU A 326 -11.32 -1.47 -24.51
C LEU A 326 -10.10 -1.00 -25.30
N GLN A 327 -9.89 -1.55 -26.51
CA GLN A 327 -8.83 -1.10 -27.41
C GLN A 327 -8.85 0.42 -27.62
N PHE A 328 -10.04 1.01 -27.72
CA PHE A 328 -10.15 2.45 -27.91
C PHE A 328 -9.66 3.26 -26.70
N LEU A 329 -9.90 2.80 -25.47
CA LEU A 329 -9.41 3.47 -24.27
C LEU A 329 -7.92 3.20 -24.04
N GLU A 330 -7.46 1.98 -24.35
CA GLU A 330 -6.04 1.60 -24.33
C GLU A 330 -5.22 2.48 -25.29
N ASP A 331 -5.67 2.64 -26.54
CA ASP A 331 -5.02 3.48 -27.54
C ASP A 331 -4.91 4.96 -27.12
N LEU A 332 -5.71 5.37 -26.13
CA LEU A 332 -5.72 6.71 -25.55
C LEU A 332 -4.98 6.80 -24.22
N GLU A 333 -4.45 5.69 -23.69
CA GLU A 333 -3.84 5.60 -22.35
C GLU A 333 -4.84 6.00 -21.24
N LEU A 334 -6.10 5.56 -21.38
CA LEU A 334 -7.21 5.86 -20.46
C LEU A 334 -7.90 4.59 -19.93
N LEU A 335 -7.25 3.44 -20.06
CA LEU A 335 -7.74 2.15 -19.57
C LEU A 335 -6.83 1.68 -18.43
N ASP A 336 -7.45 1.20 -17.36
CA ASP A 336 -6.77 0.62 -16.21
C ASP A 336 -7.27 -0.81 -15.99
N ASP A 337 -6.44 -1.65 -15.39
CA ASP A 337 -6.80 -3.03 -15.01
C ASP A 337 -7.72 -3.10 -13.78
N GLY A 338 -7.76 -2.03 -12.98
CA GLY A 338 -8.56 -1.93 -11.76
C GLY A 338 -8.86 -0.48 -11.40
N TYR A 339 -10.05 -0.25 -10.82
CA TYR A 339 -10.56 1.07 -10.52
C TYR A 339 -10.86 1.21 -9.03
N THR A 340 -10.08 2.06 -8.36
CA THR A 340 -10.19 2.33 -6.93
C THR A 340 -11.31 3.34 -6.65
N ILE A 341 -12.23 2.97 -5.77
CA ILE A 341 -13.38 3.80 -5.38
C ILE A 341 -13.24 4.15 -3.90
N PRO A 342 -13.12 5.44 -3.55
CA PRO A 342 -12.98 5.86 -2.17
C PRO A 342 -14.28 5.68 -1.38
N ARG A 343 -14.16 5.57 -0.06
CA ARG A 343 -15.31 5.60 0.84
C ARG A 343 -16.11 6.89 0.64
N PRO A 344 -17.43 6.81 0.35
CA PRO A 344 -18.28 8.00 0.27
C PRO A 344 -18.27 8.79 1.59
N SER A 345 -18.03 10.10 1.52
CA SER A 345 -18.11 10.98 2.69
C SER A 345 -19.55 11.17 3.16
N SER A 346 -20.51 11.22 2.24
CA SER A 346 -21.94 11.34 2.54
C SER A 346 -22.81 10.53 1.55
N PRO A 347 -23.91 9.91 2.03
CA PRO A 347 -24.87 9.21 1.17
C PRO A 347 -25.72 10.16 0.30
N GLU A 348 -25.55 11.48 0.48
CA GLU A 348 -26.20 12.51 -0.33
C GLU A 348 -25.36 12.94 -1.53
N ASP A 349 -24.07 12.59 -1.56
CA ASP A 349 -23.16 13.02 -2.61
C ASP A 349 -23.54 12.35 -3.96
N PRO A 350 -23.44 13.07 -5.09
CA PRO A 350 -23.62 12.46 -6.41
C PRO A 350 -22.58 11.37 -6.64
N LEU A 351 -23.00 10.21 -7.16
CA LEU A 351 -22.04 9.12 -7.45
C LEU A 351 -20.95 9.55 -8.45
N ALA A 352 -21.31 10.43 -9.40
CA ALA A 352 -20.36 10.98 -10.37
C ALA A 352 -19.23 11.79 -9.73
N ASP A 353 -19.41 12.30 -8.51
CA ASP A 353 -18.38 13.09 -7.81
C ASP A 353 -17.45 12.18 -6.96
N ILE A 354 -17.81 10.90 -6.79
CA ILE A 354 -17.09 9.90 -5.99
C ILE A 354 -16.26 8.97 -6.88
N LEU A 355 -16.81 8.57 -8.02
CA LEU A 355 -16.16 7.62 -8.93
C LEU A 355 -15.02 8.32 -9.69
N PRO A 356 -13.87 7.65 -9.87
CA PRO A 356 -12.77 8.21 -10.65
C PRO A 356 -13.17 8.43 -12.12
N ASP A 357 -12.58 9.44 -12.76
CA ASP A 357 -12.92 9.85 -14.12
C ASP A 357 -12.69 8.74 -15.14
N GLU A 358 -11.65 7.93 -14.93
CA GLU A 358 -11.28 6.77 -15.75
C GLU A 358 -12.37 5.68 -15.68
N LEU A 359 -12.93 5.43 -14.49
CA LEU A 359 -14.06 4.51 -14.33
C LEU A 359 -15.33 5.06 -14.99
N LEU A 360 -15.62 6.35 -14.81
CA LEU A 360 -16.75 7.00 -15.47
C LEU A 360 -16.63 6.91 -16.99
N LEU A 361 -15.41 7.07 -17.51
CA LEU A 361 -15.11 6.97 -18.92
C LEU A 361 -15.28 5.55 -19.45
N LEU A 362 -14.79 4.54 -18.72
CA LEU A 362 -14.97 3.14 -19.06
C LEU A 362 -16.46 2.77 -19.11
N LEU A 363 -17.20 3.06 -18.03
CA LEU A 363 -18.64 2.78 -17.96
C LEU A 363 -19.41 3.49 -19.08
N LYS A 364 -19.04 4.74 -19.38
CA LYS A 364 -19.65 5.50 -20.47
C LYS A 364 -19.35 4.86 -21.83
N THR A 365 -18.12 4.44 -22.06
CA THR A 365 -17.71 3.85 -23.33
C THR A 365 -18.38 2.49 -23.55
N LEU A 366 -18.50 1.68 -22.50
CA LEU A 366 -19.20 0.39 -22.52
C LEU A 366 -20.73 0.53 -22.68
N SER A 367 -21.30 1.67 -22.32
CA SER A 367 -22.74 1.94 -22.48
C SER A 367 -23.12 2.47 -23.86
N LEU A 368 -22.14 2.86 -24.70
CA LEU A 368 -22.41 3.44 -26.01
C LEU A 368 -22.96 2.42 -27.02
N PRO A 369 -23.98 2.79 -27.80
CA PRO A 369 -24.34 2.06 -29.01
C PRO A 369 -23.18 2.00 -30.01
N SER A 370 -23.10 0.91 -30.78
CA SER A 370 -21.97 0.65 -31.69
C SER A 370 -21.74 1.77 -32.70
N ASP A 371 -22.80 2.41 -33.22
CA ASP A 371 -22.68 3.53 -34.17
C ASP A 371 -22.06 4.79 -33.53
N GLN A 372 -22.37 5.04 -32.26
CA GLN A 372 -21.79 6.15 -31.51
C GLN A 372 -20.34 5.87 -31.10
N LEU A 373 -20.03 4.63 -30.71
CA LEU A 373 -18.66 4.20 -30.42
C LEU A 373 -17.77 4.38 -31.67
N GLU A 374 -18.19 3.87 -32.83
CA GLU A 374 -17.44 4.03 -34.07
C GLU A 374 -17.24 5.50 -34.45
N LYS A 375 -18.23 6.36 -34.19
CA LYS A 375 -18.10 7.80 -34.40
C LYS A 375 -17.07 8.43 -33.47
N GLN A 376 -16.96 8.02 -32.21
CA GLN A 376 -15.95 8.52 -31.28
C GLN A 376 -14.55 8.02 -31.66
N ARG A 377 -14.42 6.73 -31.99
CA ARG A 377 -13.19 6.10 -32.49
C ARG A 377 -12.66 6.81 -33.74
N SER A 378 -13.53 7.07 -34.71
CA SER A 378 -13.15 7.79 -35.95
C SER A 378 -12.61 9.21 -35.72
N LYS A 379 -12.97 9.83 -34.59
CA LYS A 379 -12.53 11.17 -34.20
C LYS A 379 -11.33 11.15 -33.26
N ASN A 380 -10.92 9.97 -32.79
CA ASN A 380 -9.95 9.76 -31.73
C ASN A 380 -10.24 10.64 -30.49
N LYS A 381 -11.49 10.67 -30.06
CA LYS A 381 -11.93 11.49 -28.91
C LYS A 381 -12.79 10.66 -27.96
N PRO A 382 -12.37 10.50 -26.69
CA PRO A 382 -13.15 9.76 -25.72
C PRO A 382 -14.50 10.45 -25.46
N PRO A 383 -15.53 9.71 -25.01
CA PRO A 383 -16.72 10.35 -24.46
C PRO A 383 -16.36 11.25 -23.27
N LYS A 384 -17.23 12.21 -22.94
CA LYS A 384 -17.06 12.98 -21.71
C LYS A 384 -17.46 12.10 -20.51
N PRO A 385 -16.73 12.17 -19.38
CA PRO A 385 -17.16 11.54 -18.13
C PRO A 385 -18.58 11.97 -17.79
N SER A 386 -19.45 10.98 -17.56
CA SER A 386 -20.84 11.21 -17.17
C SER A 386 -21.44 9.92 -16.61
N PHE A 387 -22.32 10.05 -15.63
CA PHE A 387 -22.97 8.91 -14.99
C PHE A 387 -24.49 8.97 -15.13
N GLY A 388 -25.06 8.09 -15.95
CA GLY A 388 -26.50 7.99 -16.20
C GLY A 388 -27.04 6.57 -16.04
N ASP A 389 -28.28 6.34 -16.46
CA ASP A 389 -29.00 5.09 -16.23
C ASP A 389 -28.29 3.83 -16.76
N ALA A 390 -27.62 3.94 -17.91
CA ALA A 390 -26.93 2.81 -18.53
C ALA A 390 -25.62 2.48 -17.81
N GLU A 391 -24.87 3.51 -17.43
CA GLU A 391 -23.64 3.38 -16.63
C GLU A 391 -23.97 2.84 -15.24
N ALA A 392 -25.02 3.35 -14.61
CA ALA A 392 -25.52 2.87 -13.31
C ALA A 392 -25.91 1.39 -13.34
N ALA A 393 -26.49 0.89 -14.45
CA ALA A 393 -26.84 -0.52 -14.59
C ALA A 393 -25.60 -1.43 -14.66
N ILE A 394 -24.55 -1.01 -15.39
CA ILE A 394 -23.27 -1.72 -15.44
C ILE A 394 -22.62 -1.70 -14.06
N PHE A 395 -22.52 -0.52 -13.46
CA PHE A 395 -21.88 -0.33 -12.16
C PHE A 395 -22.59 -1.14 -11.05
N ALA A 396 -23.93 -1.12 -10.99
CA ALA A 396 -24.70 -1.92 -10.03
C ALA A 396 -24.40 -3.42 -10.13
N LYS A 397 -24.26 -3.93 -11.36
CA LYS A 397 -23.92 -5.35 -11.57
C LYS A 397 -22.45 -5.63 -11.22
N ALA A 398 -21.53 -4.70 -11.49
CA ALA A 398 -20.13 -4.82 -11.08
C ALA A 398 -20.00 -4.89 -9.55
N LEU A 399 -20.71 -4.02 -8.82
CA LEU A 399 -20.78 -4.07 -7.36
C LEU A 399 -21.33 -5.41 -6.85
N GLN A 400 -22.36 -5.97 -7.49
CA GLN A 400 -22.91 -7.28 -7.12
C GLN A 400 -21.90 -8.41 -7.34
N LEU A 401 -21.15 -8.38 -8.45
CA LEU A 401 -20.11 -9.35 -8.74
C LEU A 401 -18.98 -9.28 -7.71
N ASN A 402 -18.56 -8.07 -7.34
CA ASN A 402 -17.55 -7.85 -6.31
C ASN A 402 -18.04 -8.29 -4.92
N GLN A 403 -19.25 -7.89 -4.51
CA GLN A 403 -19.87 -8.32 -3.25
C GLN A 403 -19.99 -9.84 -3.13
N ALA A 404 -20.25 -10.55 -4.24
CA ALA A 404 -20.37 -12.00 -4.25
C ALA A 404 -19.05 -12.73 -3.97
N GLN A 405 -17.90 -12.04 -4.07
CA GLN A 405 -16.62 -12.60 -3.68
C GLN A 405 -16.47 -12.71 -2.17
N TYR A 406 -17.24 -11.93 -1.39
CA TYR A 406 -17.16 -11.93 0.07
C TYR A 406 -17.90 -13.14 0.69
N ALA A 407 -17.16 -14.06 1.30
CA ALA A 407 -17.64 -15.26 1.99
C ALA A 407 -18.44 -14.95 3.28
N THR A 408 -18.26 -13.78 3.87
CA THR A 408 -18.98 -13.34 5.08
C THR A 408 -19.73 -12.02 4.85
N THR A 409 -20.82 -11.85 5.57
CA THR A 409 -21.62 -10.61 5.62
C THR A 409 -21.04 -9.61 6.63
N ILE A 410 -21.50 -8.36 6.58
CA ILE A 410 -21.14 -7.32 7.57
C ILE A 410 -21.47 -7.78 9.01
N PRO A 411 -22.69 -8.27 9.34
CA PRO A 411 -23.00 -8.69 10.71
C PRO A 411 -22.13 -9.85 11.21
N GLN A 412 -21.77 -10.79 10.33
CA GLN A 412 -20.89 -11.91 10.69
C GLN A 412 -19.48 -11.44 11.03
N ASP A 413 -18.92 -10.50 10.27
CA ASP A 413 -17.60 -9.95 10.55
C ASP A 413 -17.59 -9.07 11.81
N GLN A 414 -18.66 -8.32 12.07
CA GLN A 414 -18.84 -7.59 13.33
C GLN A 414 -18.87 -8.55 14.53
N GLU A 415 -19.54 -9.70 14.42
CA GLU A 415 -19.56 -10.72 15.46
C GLU A 415 -18.17 -11.33 15.68
N LEU A 416 -17.47 -11.68 14.59
CA LEU A 416 -16.11 -12.22 14.66
C LEU A 416 -15.12 -11.23 15.30
N LEU A 417 -15.19 -9.95 14.94
CA LEU A 417 -14.38 -8.92 15.59
C LEU A 417 -14.71 -8.77 17.06
N ALA A 418 -15.99 -8.80 17.44
CA ALA A 418 -16.39 -8.74 18.85
C ALA A 418 -15.80 -9.92 19.66
N GLN A 419 -15.80 -11.13 19.08
CA GLN A 419 -15.18 -12.31 19.70
C GLN A 419 -13.66 -12.14 19.85
N LEU A 420 -12.98 -11.64 18.82
CA LEU A 420 -11.53 -11.41 18.85
C LEU A 420 -11.13 -10.31 19.85
N SER A 421 -11.92 -9.24 19.95
CA SER A 421 -11.71 -8.18 20.94
C SER A 421 -11.90 -8.67 22.38
N GLN A 422 -12.82 -9.62 22.62
CA GLN A 422 -12.95 -10.26 23.94
C GLN A 422 -11.72 -11.13 24.28
N LEU A 423 -11.15 -11.81 23.30
CA LEU A 423 -9.89 -12.55 23.47
C LEU A 423 -8.74 -11.60 23.80
N GLU A 424 -8.65 -10.47 23.10
CA GLU A 424 -7.62 -9.44 23.32
C GLU A 424 -7.70 -8.80 24.71
N ALA A 425 -8.91 -8.63 25.25
CA ALA A 425 -9.10 -8.17 26.63
C ALA A 425 -8.53 -9.17 27.67
N SER A 426 -8.33 -10.43 27.29
CA SER A 426 -7.78 -11.48 28.16
C SER A 426 -6.26 -11.65 28.01
N GLY A 427 -5.64 -11.06 26.99
CA GLY A 427 -4.21 -11.13 26.72
C GLY A 427 -3.86 -10.66 25.29
N PRO A 428 -2.58 -10.40 24.99
CA PRO A 428 -2.17 -9.93 23.67
C PRO A 428 -2.52 -10.94 22.57
N VAL A 429 -3.11 -10.45 21.48
CA VAL A 429 -3.39 -11.25 20.30
C VAL A 429 -2.20 -11.15 19.33
N GLU A 430 -1.60 -12.30 19.02
CA GLU A 430 -0.38 -12.42 18.22
C GLU A 430 -0.54 -13.44 17.08
N GLY A 431 0.38 -13.42 16.11
CA GLY A 431 0.45 -14.38 15.01
C GLY A 431 -0.83 -14.43 14.16
N SER A 432 -1.24 -15.64 13.77
CA SER A 432 -2.38 -15.84 12.86
C SER A 432 -3.71 -15.26 13.37
N VAL A 433 -3.92 -15.24 14.69
CA VAL A 433 -5.15 -14.65 15.27
C VAL A 433 -5.16 -13.14 15.08
N ARG A 434 -3.99 -12.49 15.25
CA ARG A 434 -3.80 -11.06 15.02
C ARG A 434 -4.02 -10.72 13.54
N ARG A 435 -3.39 -11.47 12.64
CA ARG A 435 -3.53 -11.34 11.19
C ARG A 435 -4.98 -11.48 10.76
N LYS A 436 -5.68 -12.50 11.26
CA LYS A 436 -7.12 -12.68 11.02
C LYS A 436 -7.94 -11.47 11.46
N LYS A 437 -7.67 -10.90 12.64
CA LYS A 437 -8.37 -9.68 13.10
C LYS A 437 -8.18 -8.53 12.11
N MET A 438 -6.95 -8.29 11.65
CA MET A 438 -6.64 -7.22 10.70
C MET A 438 -7.32 -7.45 9.34
N ALA A 439 -7.32 -8.69 8.84
CA ALA A 439 -8.02 -9.06 7.62
C ALA A 439 -9.53 -8.82 7.70
N ILE A 440 -10.15 -9.14 8.84
CA ILE A 440 -11.58 -8.85 9.06
C ILE A 440 -11.85 -7.34 9.06
N GLN A 441 -10.98 -6.53 9.67
CA GLN A 441 -11.13 -5.07 9.67
C GLN A 441 -11.07 -4.49 8.24
N VAL A 442 -10.13 -4.96 7.41
CA VAL A 442 -10.02 -4.56 6.00
C VAL A 442 -11.30 -4.92 5.24
N ARG A 443 -11.65 -6.21 5.18
CA ARG A 443 -12.80 -6.67 4.39
C ARG A 443 -14.14 -6.15 4.90
N LEU A 444 -14.25 -5.84 6.19
CA LEU A 444 -15.43 -5.17 6.76
C LEU A 444 -15.56 -3.74 6.21
N GLY A 445 -14.45 -2.99 6.18
CA GLY A 445 -14.44 -1.64 5.61
C GLY A 445 -14.85 -1.62 4.14
N GLU A 446 -14.27 -2.51 3.34
CA GLU A 446 -14.62 -2.68 1.92
C GLU A 446 -16.11 -3.01 1.73
N LYS A 447 -16.66 -3.93 2.53
CA LYS A 447 -18.08 -4.28 2.49
C LYS A 447 -19.00 -3.11 2.84
N GLU A 448 -18.63 -2.27 3.80
CA GLU A 448 -19.38 -1.07 4.14
C GLU A 448 -19.42 -0.09 2.96
N ILE A 449 -18.29 0.10 2.26
CA ILE A 449 -18.22 0.92 1.05
C ILE A 449 -19.15 0.35 -0.02
N LEU A 450 -19.06 -0.94 -0.33
CA LEU A 450 -19.92 -1.62 -1.31
C LEU A 450 -21.41 -1.49 -0.98
N TYR A 451 -21.77 -1.60 0.30
CA TYR A 451 -23.14 -1.41 0.77
C TYR A 451 -23.61 0.03 0.55
N ASN A 452 -22.79 1.02 0.92
CA ASN A 452 -23.11 2.43 0.75
C ASN A 452 -23.27 2.81 -0.73
N LEU A 453 -22.35 2.35 -1.60
CA LEU A 453 -22.43 2.58 -3.05
C LEU A 453 -23.71 1.97 -3.63
N SER A 454 -24.08 0.77 -3.19
CA SER A 454 -25.33 0.11 -3.62
C SER A 454 -26.58 0.88 -3.17
N PHE A 455 -26.57 1.38 -1.92
CA PHE A 455 -27.64 2.20 -1.39
C PHE A 455 -27.79 3.53 -2.17
N MET A 456 -26.67 4.19 -2.48
CA MET A 456 -26.65 5.42 -3.26
C MET A 456 -27.16 5.20 -4.69
N LEU A 457 -26.78 4.08 -5.32
CA LEU A 457 -27.28 3.69 -6.63
C LEU A 457 -28.79 3.49 -6.63
N ASP A 458 -29.33 2.75 -5.67
CA ASP A 458 -30.76 2.51 -5.57
C ASP A 458 -31.54 3.81 -5.34
N LYS A 459 -30.97 4.71 -4.53
CA LYS A 459 -31.57 6.02 -4.24
C LYS A 459 -31.58 6.94 -5.47
N GLN A 460 -30.48 6.98 -6.23
CA GLN A 460 -30.33 7.90 -7.38
C GLN A 460 -30.93 7.31 -8.68
N PHE A 461 -30.86 6.00 -8.88
CA PHE A 461 -31.17 5.30 -10.14
C PHE A 461 -32.15 4.12 -9.99
N GLY A 462 -32.74 3.87 -8.81
CA GLY A 462 -33.55 2.68 -8.55
C GLY A 462 -34.72 2.44 -9.52
N ALA A 463 -35.36 3.51 -10.02
CA ALA A 463 -36.40 3.39 -11.04
C ALA A 463 -35.84 2.88 -12.40
N ALA A 464 -34.63 3.29 -12.77
CA ALA A 464 -33.95 2.84 -13.97
C ALA A 464 -33.47 1.38 -13.83
N LEU A 465 -32.90 1.03 -12.67
CA LEU A 465 -32.43 -0.33 -12.36
C LEU A 465 -33.57 -1.36 -12.36
N GLN A 466 -34.76 -0.98 -11.91
CA GLN A 466 -35.96 -1.84 -11.98
C GLN A 466 -36.52 -1.99 -13.40
N SER A 467 -36.18 -1.08 -14.32
CA SER A 467 -36.72 -1.03 -15.68
C SER A 467 -35.73 -1.52 -16.74
N ASN A 468 -35.02 -2.63 -16.47
CA ASN A 468 -34.14 -3.38 -17.38
C ASN A 468 -33.73 -2.66 -18.70
N PRO A 469 -32.84 -1.65 -18.64
CA PRO A 469 -32.50 -0.78 -19.77
C PRO A 469 -31.81 -1.54 -20.92
N LEU A 470 -31.07 -2.60 -20.59
CA LEU A 470 -30.27 -3.41 -21.51
C LEU A 470 -31.09 -4.16 -22.56
N LYS A 471 -32.42 -4.29 -22.38
CA LYS A 471 -33.31 -4.91 -23.39
C LYS A 471 -33.63 -4.03 -24.59
N ARG A 472 -33.41 -2.70 -24.53
CA ARG A 472 -33.75 -1.81 -25.66
C ARG A 472 -32.68 -1.71 -26.74
N ALA A 473 -31.45 -2.15 -26.50
CA ALA A 473 -30.36 -2.10 -27.47
C ALA A 473 -30.30 -3.32 -28.43
N ALA A 474 -31.04 -4.40 -28.14
CA ALA A 474 -30.88 -5.69 -28.85
C ALA A 474 -31.94 -5.98 -29.94
N ASN A 475 -32.93 -5.12 -30.14
CA ASN A 475 -33.88 -5.29 -31.26
C ASN A 475 -33.46 -4.41 -32.43
N GLY A 476 -32.47 -4.89 -33.18
CA GLY A 476 -32.29 -4.49 -34.57
C GLY A 476 -33.54 -4.82 -35.38
N ASP A 477 -33.93 -3.89 -36.23
CA ASP A 477 -34.97 -4.03 -37.25
C ASP A 477 -34.93 -5.41 -37.90
N SER A 478 -36.00 -6.18 -37.70
CA SER A 478 -36.35 -7.30 -38.59
C SER A 478 -37.42 -6.79 -39.55
N ASP A 479 -36.97 -6.18 -40.64
CA ASP A 479 -37.79 -5.93 -41.82
C ASP A 479 -38.24 -7.28 -42.41
N GLU A 480 -39.48 -7.69 -42.13
CA GLU A 480 -40.16 -8.74 -42.90
C GLU A 480 -40.80 -8.14 -44.17
N PRO A 481 -40.61 -8.75 -45.35
CA PRO A 481 -41.11 -8.20 -46.60
C PRO A 481 -42.62 -8.46 -46.77
N GLN A 482 -43.34 -7.39 -47.12
CA GLN A 482 -44.76 -7.41 -47.49
C GLN A 482 -45.09 -8.49 -48.53
N ARG A 483 -45.96 -9.43 -48.17
CA ARG A 483 -46.53 -10.44 -49.07
C ARG A 483 -47.62 -9.86 -49.98
N ASN A 484 -47.49 -10.25 -51.25
CA ASN A 484 -48.30 -9.88 -52.40
C ASN A 484 -49.82 -10.08 -52.27
N LYS A 485 -50.54 -9.17 -52.94
CA LYS A 485 -51.96 -9.21 -53.29
C LYS A 485 -52.31 -10.46 -54.12
N ALA A 486 -53.43 -11.11 -53.78
CA ALA A 486 -54.13 -12.05 -54.66
C ALA A 486 -55.29 -11.34 -55.40
N PRO A 487 -55.62 -11.75 -56.65
CA PRO A 487 -56.63 -11.07 -57.46
C PRO A 487 -58.05 -11.58 -57.19
N ARG A 488 -59.02 -10.71 -57.49
CA ARG A 488 -60.46 -10.98 -57.46
C ARG A 488 -60.89 -11.93 -58.58
N THR A 489 -61.80 -12.85 -58.24
CA THR A 489 -62.90 -13.32 -59.08
C THR A 489 -64.18 -13.27 -58.27
#